data_AF-A0A1F8SFX2-F1
#
_entry.id   AF-A0A1F8SFX2-F1
#
_cell.length_a   1.000
_cell.length_b   1.000
_cell.length_c   1.000
_cell.angle_alpha   90.00
_cell.angle_beta   90.00
_cell.angle_gamma   90.00
#
_symmetry.space_group_name_H-M   'P 1'
#
loop_
_entity.id
_entity.type
_entity.pdbx_description
1 polymer ?
#
loop_
_entity_poly.entity_id
_entity_poly.type
_entity_poly.pdbx_seq_one_letter_code
_entity_poly.pdbx_strand_id
1 'polypeptide(L)'
;MKKFLMLHYGYEEPTPEIMAAWQSWFAKVGDRFVDIGNPLGNCLEVTKTGTRELSPDMGAATGYSLISAESRDDAERLLEGCPIISNVRLYEAMAM
;
A
#
# COMPACT_ATOMS: atom_id res chain seq x y z
N MET A 1 -8.34 16.26 -9.13
CA MET A 1 -7.45 15.11 -8.88
C MET A 1 -8.21 14.06 -8.11
N LYS A 2 -8.09 12.80 -8.51
CA LYS A 2 -8.73 11.65 -7.87
C LYS A 2 -7.82 11.11 -6.78
N LYS A 3 -8.39 10.46 -5.78
CA LYS A 3 -7.63 9.80 -4.71
C LYS A 3 -7.55 8.31 -5.01
N PHE A 4 -6.37 7.72 -4.82
CA PHE A 4 -6.18 6.28 -4.99
C PHE A 4 -5.51 5.69 -3.75
N LEU A 5 -6.11 4.63 -3.22
CA LEU A 5 -5.55 3.82 -2.14
C LEU A 5 -4.69 2.72 -2.76
N MET A 6 -3.40 2.71 -2.40
CA MET A 6 -2.49 1.60 -2.61
C MET A 6 -2.49 0.75 -1.35
N LEU A 7 -2.90 -0.50 -1.46
CA LEU A 7 -2.82 -1.47 -0.38
C LEU A 7 -1.73 -2.49 -0.71
N HIS A 8 -0.68 -2.50 0.11
CA HIS A 8 0.51 -3.33 -0.08
C HIS A 8 0.30 -4.68 0.60
N TYR A 9 0.63 -5.75 -0.11
CA TYR A 9 0.48 -7.13 0.36
C TYR A 9 1.81 -7.86 0.42
N GLY A 10 1.88 -8.79 1.37
CA GLY A 10 3.03 -9.65 1.61
C GLY A 10 4.01 -9.06 2.62
N TYR A 11 4.74 -9.96 3.26
CA TYR A 11 5.69 -9.62 4.31
C TYR A 11 7.04 -10.28 4.02
N GLU A 12 8.08 -9.47 4.06
CA GLU A 12 9.46 -9.89 4.15
C GLU A 12 10.10 -9.12 5.30
N GLU A 13 11.02 -9.75 6.02
CA GLU A 13 11.75 -9.08 7.10
C GLU A 13 12.53 -7.89 6.52
N PRO A 14 12.31 -6.65 7.00
CA PRO A 14 12.94 -5.48 6.41
C PRO A 14 14.47 -5.54 6.51
N THR A 15 15.14 -5.59 5.37
CA THR A 15 16.59 -5.38 5.28
C THR A 15 16.90 -3.90 4.99
N PRO A 16 18.15 -3.43 5.25
CA PRO A 16 18.56 -2.09 4.87
C PRO A 16 18.34 -1.77 3.38
N GLU A 17 18.52 -2.76 2.49
CA GLU A 17 18.27 -2.61 1.05
C GLU A 17 16.79 -2.41 0.75
N ILE A 18 15.91 -3.20 1.38
CA ILE A 18 14.45 -3.08 1.22
C ILE A 18 14.00 -1.71 1.72
N MET A 19 14.48 -1.29 2.89
CA MET A 19 14.17 0.03 3.46
C MET A 19 14.66 1.17 2.55
N ALA A 20 15.85 1.07 1.97
CA ALA A 20 16.40 2.08 1.07
C ALA A 20 15.61 2.15 -0.25
N ALA A 21 15.16 1.01 -0.78
CA ALA A 21 14.29 0.96 -1.95
C ALA A 21 12.94 1.65 -1.68
N TRP A 22 12.33 1.40 -0.51
CA TRP A 22 11.11 2.08 -0.08
C TRP A 22 11.32 3.59 0.04
N GLN A 23 12.38 4.03 0.72
CA GLN A 23 12.71 5.46 0.85
C GLN A 23 12.90 6.13 -0.52
N SER A 24 13.57 5.45 -1.44
CA SER A 24 13.79 5.95 -2.81
C SER A 24 12.47 6.09 -3.58
N TRP A 25 11.57 5.10 -3.44
CA TRP A 25 10.24 5.16 -4.04
C TRP A 25 9.38 6.28 -3.46
N PHE A 26 9.37 6.44 -2.12
CA PHE A 26 8.65 7.54 -1.46
C PHE A 26 9.14 8.91 -1.95
N ALA A 27 10.45 9.08 -2.07
CA ALA A 27 11.03 10.32 -2.59
C ALA A 27 10.66 10.58 -4.07
N LYS A 28 10.60 9.53 -4.89
CA LYS A 28 10.20 9.63 -6.31
C LYS A 28 8.73 10.04 -6.47
N VAL A 29 7.83 9.49 -5.66
CA VAL A 29 6.38 9.80 -5.72
C VAL A 29 6.09 11.18 -5.13
N GLY A 30 6.80 11.57 -4.07
CA GLY A 30 6.87 12.95 -3.60
C GLY A 30 5.53 13.58 -3.23
N ASP A 31 5.21 14.72 -3.85
CA ASP A 31 4.04 15.56 -3.53
C ASP A 31 2.70 14.94 -3.96
N ARG A 32 2.72 13.77 -4.61
CA ARG A 32 1.52 13.02 -4.98
C ARG A 32 0.90 12.30 -3.79
N PHE A 33 1.62 12.10 -2.68
CA PHE A 33 1.03 11.53 -1.48
C PHE A 33 0.04 12.48 -0.82
N VAL A 34 -1.18 12.02 -0.65
CA VAL A 34 -2.16 12.60 0.27
C VAL A 34 -1.86 12.11 1.69
N ASP A 35 -1.49 10.84 1.80
CA ASP A 35 -0.91 10.21 2.98
C ASP A 35 0.17 9.24 2.49
N ILE A 36 1.41 9.44 2.99
CA ILE A 36 2.54 8.56 2.68
C ILE A 36 2.22 7.13 3.14
N GLY A 37 1.41 7.02 4.19
CA GLY A 37 0.91 5.80 4.77
C GLY A 37 1.89 5.16 5.74
N ASN A 38 1.58 3.95 6.18
CA ASN A 38 2.30 3.27 7.25
C ASN A 38 2.28 1.75 7.03
N PRO A 39 3.27 1.02 7.59
CA PRO A 39 3.17 -0.42 7.78
C PRO A 39 1.93 -0.77 8.62
N LEU A 40 1.29 -1.89 8.30
CA LEU A 40 0.17 -2.45 9.06
C LEU A 40 0.66 -3.61 9.92
N GLY A 41 0.15 -3.67 11.16
CA GLY A 41 0.40 -4.79 12.07
C GLY A 41 -0.54 -5.98 11.82
N ASN A 42 -0.61 -6.86 12.81
CA ASN A 42 -1.49 -8.04 12.77
C ASN A 42 -2.93 -7.65 12.42
N CYS A 43 -3.52 -8.40 11.48
CA CYS A 43 -4.85 -8.10 11.00
C CYS A 43 -5.90 -8.88 11.81
N LEU A 44 -6.91 -8.16 12.29
CA LEU A 44 -8.08 -8.74 12.94
C LEU A 44 -9.25 -8.65 11.96
N GLU A 45 -9.66 -9.79 11.41
CA GLU A 45 -10.84 -9.86 10.56
C GLU A 45 -12.09 -9.98 11.42
N VAL A 46 -12.99 -9.01 11.30
CA VAL A 46 -14.27 -8.99 12.00
C VAL A 46 -15.38 -9.19 10.97
N THR A 47 -16.23 -10.19 11.20
CA THR A 47 -17.40 -10.53 10.38
C THR A 47 -18.68 -10.42 11.19
N LYS A 48 -19.84 -10.59 10.55
CA LYS A 48 -21.13 -10.63 11.26
C LYS A 48 -21.23 -11.78 12.27
N THR A 49 -20.47 -12.86 12.06
CA THR A 49 -20.58 -14.11 12.83
C THR A 49 -19.43 -14.31 13.80
N GLY A 50 -18.42 -13.45 13.81
CA GLY A 50 -17.29 -13.56 14.71
C GLY A 50 -16.03 -12.87 14.20
N THR A 51 -14.96 -13.07 14.96
CA THR A 51 -13.66 -12.41 14.75
C THR A 51 -12.57 -13.46 14.65
N ARG A 52 -11.60 -13.27 13.74
CA ARG A 52 -10.40 -14.10 13.62
C ARG A 52 -9.16 -13.24 13.39
N GLU A 53 -8.04 -13.64 13.98
CA GLU A 53 -6.74 -13.07 13.63
C GLU A 53 -6.24 -13.69 12.33
N LEU A 54 -5.72 -12.85 11.43
CA LEU A 54 -5.04 -13.29 10.22
C LEU A 54 -3.53 -13.23 10.45
N SER A 55 -2.85 -14.31 10.07
CA SER A 55 -1.40 -14.35 10.09
C SER A 55 -0.82 -13.40 9.02
N PRO A 56 0.35 -12.79 9.26
CA PRO A 56 1.04 -11.97 8.27
C PRO A 56 1.71 -12.87 7.23
N ASP A 57 0.91 -13.43 6.33
CA ASP A 57 1.37 -14.24 5.19
C ASP A 57 1.44 -13.40 3.90
N MET A 58 1.77 -14.05 2.77
CA MET A 58 1.88 -13.38 1.46
C MET A 58 0.55 -12.81 0.93
N GLY A 59 -0.58 -13.12 1.58
CA GLY A 59 -1.91 -12.59 1.29
C GLY A 59 -2.40 -11.54 2.28
N ALA A 60 -1.63 -11.24 3.34
CA ALA A 60 -1.96 -10.21 4.31
C ALA A 60 -1.62 -8.81 3.78
N ALA A 61 -2.48 -7.83 4.09
CA ALA A 61 -2.18 -6.43 3.86
C ALA A 61 -1.19 -5.95 4.93
N THR A 62 -0.05 -5.42 4.50
CA THR A 62 1.10 -5.09 5.37
C THR A 62 1.49 -3.62 5.31
N GLY A 63 0.83 -2.84 4.45
CA GLY A 63 1.02 -1.40 4.38
C GLY A 63 -0.06 -0.75 3.54
N TYR A 64 -0.16 0.58 3.63
CA TYR A 64 -0.97 1.37 2.72
C TYR A 64 -0.25 2.65 2.31
N SER A 65 -0.71 3.26 1.24
CA SER A 65 -0.42 4.65 0.87
C SER A 65 -1.65 5.26 0.20
N LEU A 66 -1.90 6.56 0.38
CA LEU A 66 -2.98 7.28 -0.29
C LEU A 66 -2.37 8.35 -1.18
N ILE A 67 -2.61 8.27 -2.48
CA ILE A 67 -2.05 9.20 -3.47
C ILE A 67 -3.16 9.99 -4.18
N SER A 68 -2.75 11.10 -4.76
CA SER A 68 -3.54 11.95 -5.64
C SER A 68 -3.04 11.77 -7.07
N ALA A 69 -3.92 11.42 -8.00
CA ALA A 69 -3.57 11.23 -9.41
C ALA A 69 -4.67 11.71 -10.37
N GLU A 70 -4.32 11.94 -11.63
CA GLU A 70 -5.27 12.45 -12.63
C GLU A 70 -6.18 11.34 -13.17
N SER A 71 -5.66 10.12 -13.28
CA SER A 71 -6.35 8.95 -13.81
C SER A 71 -5.82 7.67 -13.15
N ARG A 72 -6.45 6.53 -13.46
CA ARG A 72 -5.96 5.22 -13.02
C ARG A 72 -4.58 4.91 -13.60
N ASP A 73 -4.37 5.19 -14.89
CA ASP A 73 -3.09 4.98 -15.56
C ASP A 73 -1.99 5.85 -14.93
N ASP A 74 -2.34 7.07 -14.52
CA ASP A 74 -1.42 7.95 -13.81
C ASP A 74 -1.06 7.41 -12.41
N ALA A 75 -2.05 6.91 -11.68
CA ALA A 75 -1.84 6.26 -10.39
C ALA A 75 -0.99 4.97 -10.52
N GLU A 76 -1.18 4.20 -11.59
CA GLU A 76 -0.40 2.99 -11.87
C GLU A 76 1.07 3.32 -12.17
N ARG A 77 1.34 4.38 -12.93
CA ARG A 77 2.72 4.86 -13.16
C ARG A 77 3.46 5.24 -11.89
N LEU A 78 2.75 5.70 -10.84
CA LEU A 78 3.36 6.01 -9.55
C LEU A 78 3.83 4.76 -8.80
N LEU A 79 3.40 3.55 -9.19
CA LEU A 79 3.93 2.28 -8.67
C LEU A 79 5.26 1.88 -9.33
N GLU A 80 5.71 2.56 -10.39
CA GLU A 80 7.00 2.25 -11.02
C GLU A 80 8.17 2.47 -10.04
N GLY A 81 8.88 1.39 -9.74
CA GLY A 81 9.97 1.39 -8.76
C GLY A 81 9.52 1.20 -7.31
N CYS A 82 8.22 0.95 -7.07
CA CYS A 82 7.74 0.50 -5.78
C CYS A 82 8.35 -0.87 -5.47
N PRO A 83 8.96 -1.08 -4.29
CA PRO A 83 9.47 -2.39 -3.89
C PRO A 83 8.31 -3.28 -3.44
N ILE A 84 7.59 -3.82 -4.41
CA ILE A 84 6.44 -4.72 -4.20
C ILE A 84 6.94 -6.07 -3.69
N ILE A 85 6.39 -6.53 -2.56
CA ILE A 85 6.69 -7.85 -1.98
C ILE A 85 5.84 -8.94 -2.66
N SER A 86 4.52 -8.94 -2.45
CA SER A 86 3.59 -9.88 -3.10
C SER A 86 2.82 -9.20 -4.22
N ASN A 87 2.06 -8.16 -3.88
CA ASN A 87 1.35 -7.31 -4.83
C ASN A 87 0.96 -5.98 -4.18
N VAL A 88 0.51 -5.03 -5.01
CA VAL A 88 -0.18 -3.83 -4.57
C VAL A 88 -1.54 -3.80 -5.24
N ARG A 89 -2.60 -3.59 -4.45
CA ARG A 89 -3.95 -3.40 -4.98
C ARG A 89 -4.26 -1.91 -5.00
N LEU A 90 -4.59 -1.40 -6.20
CA LEU A 90 -4.87 0.00 -6.44
C LEU A 90 -6.38 0.22 -6.56
N TYR A 91 -6.94 1.04 -5.68
CA TYR A 91 -8.37 1.37 -5.66
C TYR A 91 -8.57 2.87 -5.84
N GLU A 92 -9.46 3.28 -6.73
CA GLU A 92 -9.93 4.67 -6.78
C GLU A 92 -10.92 4.91 -5.64
N ALA A 93 -10.66 5.90 -4.79
CA ALA A 93 -11.58 6.29 -3.73
C ALA A 93 -12.73 7.10 -4.32
N MET A 94 -13.90 6.47 -4.41
CA MET A 94 -15.12 7.10 -4.91
C MET A 94 -15.72 8.04 -3.86
N ALA A 95 -16.26 9.18 -4.30
CA ALA A 95 -17.10 10.01 -3.45
C ALA A 95 -18.40 9.25 -3.13
N MET A 96 -18.89 9.40 -1.90
CA MET A 96 -20.22 8.92 -1.48
C MET A 96 -21.32 9.83 -2.02
#